data_AF-A0A5E4KNP9-F1
#
_entry.id   AF-A0A5E4KNP9-F1
#
_cell.length_a   1.000
_cell.length_b   1.000
_cell.length_c   1.000
_cell.angle_alpha   90.00
_cell.angle_beta   90.00
_cell.angle_gamma   90.00
#
_symmetry.space_group_name_H-M   'P 1'
#
loop_
_entity.id
_entity.type
_entity.pdbx_description
1 polymer ?
#
loop_
_entity_poly.entity_id
_entity_poly.type
_entity_poly.pdbx_seq_one_letter_code
_entity_poly.pdbx_strand_id
1 'polypeptide(L)' 'MNRTAQDPADYNDLRAICQENCLHTTYEFHHWLIEKGYLVVKPESGED' A
#
# COMPACT_ATOMS: atom_id res chain seq x y z
N MET A 1 -10.56 17.15 3.05
CA MET A 1 -9.16 17.21 2.58
C MET A 1 -8.28 17.11 3.80
N ASN A 2 -7.39 16.13 3.89
CA ASN A 2 -6.24 16.15 4.80
C ASN A 2 -5.12 15.31 4.16
N ARG A 3 -4.47 15.88 3.15
CA ARG A 3 -3.12 15.45 2.76
C ARG A 3 -2.19 16.14 3.74
N THR A 4 -1.97 15.53 4.90
CA THR A 4 -0.78 15.84 5.67
C THR A 4 0.36 15.45 4.74
N ALA A 5 1.11 16.44 4.26
CA ALA A 5 2.36 16.16 3.56
C ALA A 5 3.21 15.35 4.53
N GLN A 6 3.24 14.03 4.36
CA GLN A 6 4.19 13.18 5.06
C GLN A 6 5.55 13.76 4.68
N ASP A 7 6.36 14.09 5.68
CA ASP A 7 7.71 14.55 5.42
C ASP A 7 8.37 13.52 4.50
N PRO A 8 9.01 13.93 3.39
CA PRO A 8 9.61 12.99 2.46
C PRO A 8 10.64 12.07 3.12
N ALA A 9 11.27 12.48 4.22
CA ALA A 9 12.12 11.60 5.04
C ALA A 9 11.28 10.50 5.71
N ASP A 10 10.20 10.87 6.39
CA ASP A 10 9.28 9.92 7.05
C ASP A 10 8.64 8.94 6.04
N TYR A 11 8.30 9.43 4.83
CA TYR A 11 7.77 8.59 3.76
C TYR A 11 8.80 7.57 3.27
N ASN A 12 10.07 7.97 3.09
CA ASN A 12 11.11 7.07 2.59
C ASN A 12 11.51 6.02 3.62
N ASP A 13 11.58 6.38 4.90
CA ASP A 13 11.88 5.44 5.99
C ASP A 13 10.76 4.40 6.15
N LEU A 14 9.50 4.85 6.13
CA LEU A 14 8.35 3.96 6.12
C LEU A 14 8.37 3.04 4.89
N ARG A 15 8.71 3.60 3.72
CA ARG A 15 8.81 2.84 2.47
C ARG A 15 9.89 1.76 2.55
N ALA A 16 11.06 2.05 3.11
CA ALA A 16 12.13 1.07 3.27
C ALA A 16 11.67 -0.11 4.15
N ILE A 17 10.99 0.18 5.26
CA ILE A 17 10.40 -0.84 6.14
C ILE A 17 9.36 -1.67 5.39
N CYS A 18 8.44 -1.03 4.66
CA CYS A 18 7.41 -1.75 3.90
C CYS A 18 7.99 -2.58 2.73
N GLN A 19 9.14 -2.21 2.18
CA GLN A 19 9.77 -2.96 1.09
C GLN A 19 10.47 -4.24 1.57
N GLU A 20 11.16 -4.17 2.69
CA GLU A 20 12.00 -5.29 3.16
C GLU A 20 11.34 -6.10 4.27
N ASN A 21 10.55 -5.45 5.13
CA ASN A 21 10.03 -6.00 6.38
C ASN A 21 8.63 -5.46 6.70
N CYS A 22 7.72 -5.49 5.73
CA CYS A 22 6.38 -4.92 5.93
C CYS A 22 5.72 -5.53 7.18
N LEU A 23 5.26 -4.65 8.08
CA LEU A 23 4.51 -5.05 9.28
C LEU A 23 3.15 -5.65 8.94
N HIS A 24 2.69 -5.45 7.70
CA HIS A 24 1.40 -5.90 7.22
C HIS A 24 1.56 -6.88 6.06
N THR A 25 0.80 -7.95 6.14
CA THR A 25 0.62 -8.90 5.05
C THR A 25 -0.08 -8.25 3.86
N THR A 26 0.12 -8.82 2.67
CA THR A 26 -0.63 -8.43 1.46
C THR A 26 -2.15 -8.47 1.67
N TYR A 27 -2.63 -9.41 2.49
CA TYR A 27 -4.04 -9.52 2.85
C TYR A 27 -4.54 -8.29 3.62
N GLU A 28 -3.84 -7.87 4.68
CA GLU A 28 -4.19 -6.69 5.46
C GLU A 28 -4.21 -5.42 4.61
N PHE A 29 -3.25 -5.30 3.69
CA PHE A 29 -3.22 -4.18 2.74
C PHE A 29 -4.42 -4.18 1.79
N HIS A 30 -4.78 -5.33 1.22
CA HIS A 30 -5.97 -5.43 0.36
C HIS A 30 -7.27 -5.12 1.10
N HIS A 31 -7.41 -5.56 2.35
CA HIS A 31 -8.58 -5.22 3.16
C HIS A 31 -8.66 -3.72 3.45
N TRP A 32 -7.54 -3.10 3.79
CA TRP A 32 -7.48 -1.64 3.95
C TRP A 32 -7.90 -0.90 2.68
N LEU A 33 -7.48 -1.36 1.49
CA LEU A 33 -7.92 -0.77 0.21
C LEU A 33 -9.44 -0.85 0.04
N ILE A 34 -10.05 -2.00 0.34
CA ILE A 34 -11.49 -2.20 0.26
C ILE A 34 -12.25 -1.26 1.21
N GLU A 35 -11.77 -1.10 2.45
CA GLU A 35 -12.36 -0.16 3.43
C GLU A 35 -12.27 1.30 2.99
N LYS A 36 -11.26 1.66 2.21
CA LYS A 36 -11.13 2.99 1.60
C LYS A 36 -11.97 3.17 0.34
N GLY A 37 -12.69 2.13 -0.11
CA GLY A 37 -13.56 2.16 -1.28
C GLY A 37 -12.84 1.84 -2.59
N TYR A 38 -11.62 1.30 -2.56
CA TYR A 38 -10.95 0.81 -3.75
C TYR A 38 -11.42 -0.60 -4.10
N LEU A 39 -11.57 -0.87 -5.40
CA LEU A 39 -11.80 -2.22 -5.92
C LEU A 39 -10.46 -2.88 -6.25
N VAL A 40 -10.12 -3.95 -5.54
CA VAL A 40 -8.92 -4.75 -5.83
C VAL A 40 -9.26 -5.74 -6.94
N VAL A 41 -8.64 -5.58 -8.11
CA VAL A 41 -8.83 -6.48 -9.25
C VAL A 41 -7.59 -7.36 -9.43
N LYS A 42 -7.79 -8.66 -9.57
CA LYS A 42 -6.74 -9.56 -10.05
C LYS A 42 -6.70 -9.41 -11.57
N PRO A 43 -5.56 -9.04 -12.18
CA PRO A 43 -5.46 -9.02 -13.62
C PRO A 43 -5.76 -10.41 -14.16
N GLU A 44 -6.57 -10.49 -15.21
CA GLU A 44 -6.64 -11.70 -16.01
C GLU A 44 -5.22 -11.94 -16.51
N SER A 45 -4.72 -13.17 -16.39
CA SER A 45 -3.33 -13.54 -16.70
C SER A 45 -2.96 -13.07 -18.10
N GLY A 46 -2.38 -11.88 -18.18
CA GLY A 46 -1.74 -11.31 -19.34
C GLY A 46 -0.27 -11.65 -19.21
N GLU A 47 0.19 -12.45 -20.16
CA GLU A 47 1.60 -12.71 -20.45
C GLU A 47 2.42 -11.40 -20.42
N ASP A 48 3.53 -11.43 -19.67
CA ASP A 48 4.81 -10.84 -20.06
C ASP A 48 5.90 -11.85 -19.66
#